data_AF-A0A2S2R340-F1
#
_entry.id   AF-A0A2S2R340-F1
#
_cell.length_a   1.000
_cell.length_b   1.000
_cell.length_c   1.000
_cell.angle_alpha   90.00
_cell.angle_beta   90.00
_cell.angle_gamma   90.00
#
_symmetry.space_group_name_H-M   'P 1'
#
loop_
_entity.id
_entity.type
_entity.pdbx_description
1 polymer ?
#
loop_
_entity_poly.entity_id
_entity_poly.type
_entity_poly.pdbx_seq_one_letter_code
_entity_poly.pdbx_strand_id
1 'polypeptide(L)'
;MCVPQNPVHREFSERFTPERSAADRIGRLQRGKYAVLVKCLNEKHFMESEEVPAALLNNMRTTRTCLNQFNIGFGFARGSPYVRPANLVVQRIFESGLIDYWSSRVTEDRITAATFERVYETKPRKNDHPTALTYRQFKVLMVVWTVGCALSAVVFAGECLRGAWTSGGRDSRP
;
A
#
# COMPACT_ATOMS: atom_id res chain seq x y z
N MET A 1 33.61 -10.04 7.30
CA MET A 1 32.43 -10.81 7.75
C MET A 1 31.28 -10.48 6.82
N CYS A 2 30.89 -11.40 5.95
CA CYS A 2 29.79 -11.20 5.00
C CYS A 2 28.48 -11.65 5.68
N VAL A 3 27.55 -10.72 5.86
CA VAL A 3 26.19 -11.04 6.31
C VAL A 3 25.57 -11.98 5.26
N PRO A 4 24.93 -13.10 5.65
CA PRO A 4 24.28 -13.98 4.69
C PRO A 4 23.25 -13.19 3.89
N GLN A 5 23.47 -13.08 2.58
CA GLN A 5 22.57 -12.37 1.67
C GLN A 5 21.21 -13.07 1.69
N ASN A 6 20.24 -12.45 2.35
CA ASN A 6 18.84 -12.84 2.26
C ASN A 6 18.46 -12.95 0.78
N PRO A 7 17.89 -14.08 0.31
CA PRO A 7 17.54 -14.28 -1.09
C PRO A 7 16.65 -13.17 -1.65
N VAL A 8 15.81 -12.56 -0.80
CA VAL A 8 14.95 -11.42 -1.16
C VAL A 8 15.77 -10.16 -1.48
N HIS A 9 16.84 -9.89 -0.72
CA HIS A 9 17.72 -8.74 -1.00
C HIS A 9 18.51 -8.96 -2.29
N ARG A 10 18.88 -10.20 -2.61
CA ARG A 10 19.55 -10.53 -3.86
C ARG A 10 18.62 -10.33 -5.05
N GLU A 11 17.41 -10.89 -5.02
CA GLU A 11 16.40 -10.69 -6.07
C GLU A 11 16.04 -9.20 -6.24
N PHE A 12 15.95 -8.45 -5.14
CA PHE A 12 15.75 -7.01 -5.20
C PHE A 12 16.91 -6.31 -5.90
N SER A 13 18.17 -6.62 -5.55
CA SER A 13 19.34 -6.01 -6.18
C SER A 13 19.44 -6.31 -7.67
N GLU A 14 19.09 -7.52 -8.10
CA GLU A 14 19.10 -7.92 -9.51
C GLU A 14 18.03 -7.18 -10.34
N ARG A 15 16.90 -6.82 -9.73
CA ARG A 15 15.81 -6.07 -10.37
C ARG A 15 15.88 -4.56 -10.17
N PHE A 16 16.75 -4.08 -9.28
CA PHE A 16 16.80 -2.68 -8.92
C PHE A 16 17.41 -1.85 -10.05
N THR A 17 16.58 -1.06 -10.73
CA THR A 17 17.04 -0.06 -11.69
C THR A 17 17.12 1.31 -11.01
N PRO A 18 18.30 1.95 -10.95
CA PRO A 18 18.45 3.25 -10.33
C PRO A 18 17.63 4.31 -11.09
N GLU A 19 17.03 5.22 -10.34
CA GLU A 19 16.29 6.35 -10.92
C GLU A 19 17.26 7.33 -11.57
N ARG A 20 16.96 7.76 -12.80
CA ARG A 20 17.82 8.67 -13.57
C ARG A 20 17.41 10.13 -13.43
N SER A 21 16.12 10.40 -13.21
CA SER A 21 15.57 11.75 -13.10
C SER A 21 14.19 11.76 -12.45
N ALA A 22 13.74 12.95 -12.06
CA ALA A 22 12.37 13.21 -11.59
C ALA A 22 11.30 12.68 -12.56
N ALA A 23 11.49 12.90 -13.86
CA ALA A 23 10.56 12.48 -14.90
C ALA A 23 10.46 10.96 -15.03
N ASP A 24 11.59 10.24 -14.92
CA ASP A 24 11.61 8.77 -14.91
C ASP A 24 10.85 8.21 -13.70
N ARG A 25 11.06 8.81 -12.52
CA ARG A 25 10.32 8.48 -11.30
C ARG A 25 8.81 8.68 -11.48
N ILE A 26 8.37 9.81 -12.03
CA ILE A 26 6.95 10.08 -12.31
C ILE A 26 6.38 9.03 -13.27
N GLY A 27 7.09 8.71 -14.36
CA GLY A 27 6.66 7.69 -15.32
C GLY A 27 6.58 6.28 -14.71
N ARG A 28 7.47 5.93 -13.78
CA ARG A 28 7.39 4.66 -13.03
C ARG A 28 6.20 4.63 -12.08
N LEU A 29 5.95 5.72 -11.35
CA LEU A 29 4.80 5.85 -10.46
C LEU A 29 3.47 5.78 -11.23
N GLN A 30 3.37 6.41 -12.42
CA GLN A 30 2.18 6.36 -13.27
C GLN A 30 1.87 4.95 -13.81
N ARG A 31 2.91 4.16 -14.15
CA ARG A 31 2.74 2.76 -14.61
C ARG A 31 2.21 1.81 -13.52
N GLY A 32 2.26 2.23 -12.25
CA GLY A 32 1.89 1.40 -11.11
C GLY A 32 2.94 0.33 -10.80
N LYS A 33 2.77 -0.36 -9.65
CA LYS A 33 3.73 -1.35 -9.11
C LYS A 33 5.12 -0.78 -8.75
N TYR A 34 5.18 0.51 -8.43
CA TYR A 34 6.40 1.16 -7.97
C TYR A 34 6.15 1.86 -6.63
N ALA A 35 7.15 1.82 -5.76
CA ALA A 35 7.15 2.51 -4.48
C ALA A 35 8.35 3.45 -4.45
N VAL A 36 8.16 4.64 -3.91
CA VAL A 36 9.23 5.63 -3.73
C VAL A 36 9.54 5.74 -2.26
N LEU A 37 10.83 5.78 -1.95
CA LEU A 37 11.31 6.09 -0.61
C LEU A 37 11.36 7.60 -0.45
N VAL A 38 10.70 8.09 0.59
CA VAL A 38 10.66 9.51 0.94
C VAL A 38 11.07 9.66 2.39
N LYS A 39 11.61 10.83 2.73
CA LYS A 39 11.90 11.18 4.13
C LYS A 39 10.64 11.76 4.76
N CYS A 40 10.26 11.23 5.91
CA CYS A 40 9.18 11.77 6.72
C CYS A 40 9.77 12.61 7.86
N LEU A 41 9.31 13.84 8.00
CA LEU A 41 9.63 14.77 9.06
C LEU A 41 8.41 14.94 9.97
N ASN A 42 8.62 14.76 11.28
CA ASN A 42 7.59 14.90 12.32
C ASN A 42 6.29 14.12 12.04
N GLU A 43 6.42 12.92 11.43
CA GLU A 43 5.32 12.01 11.08
C GLU A 43 4.22 12.59 10.17
N LYS A 44 4.41 13.81 9.67
CA LYS A 44 3.39 14.58 8.96
C LYS A 44 3.86 15.06 7.60
N HIS A 45 5.15 15.32 7.44
CA HIS A 45 5.66 16.04 6.27
C HIS A 45 6.62 15.17 5.47
N PHE A 46 6.28 14.91 4.22
CA PHE A 46 7.11 14.11 3.32
C PHE A 46 7.97 15.01 2.45
N MET A 47 9.29 14.92 2.62
CA MET A 47 10.26 15.65 1.80
C MET A 47 10.61 14.88 0.52
N GLU A 48 11.20 15.55 -0.47
CA GLU A 48 11.64 14.98 -1.77
C GLU A 48 10.50 14.48 -2.68
N SER A 49 9.27 14.82 -2.31
CA SER A 49 8.03 14.53 -3.02
C SER A 49 7.56 15.69 -3.91
N GLU A 50 8.18 16.86 -3.79
CA GLU A 50 7.76 18.12 -4.43
C GLU A 50 7.77 18.05 -5.96
N GLU A 51 8.66 17.24 -6.54
CA GLU A 51 8.72 17.04 -7.99
C GLU A 51 7.60 16.11 -8.50
N VAL A 52 6.94 15.36 -7.62
CA VAL A 52 5.87 14.43 -7.99
C VAL A 52 4.53 15.17 -8.00
N PRO A 53 3.73 15.09 -9.07
CA PRO A 53 2.43 15.76 -9.13
C PRO A 53 1.49 15.33 -7.98
N ALA A 54 0.80 16.31 -7.37
CA ALA A 54 -0.14 16.11 -6.26
C ALA A 54 -1.18 15.01 -6.52
N ALA A 55 -1.67 14.91 -7.76
CA ALA A 55 -2.64 13.90 -8.16
C ALA A 55 -2.12 12.46 -8.03
N LEU A 56 -0.81 12.27 -8.24
CA LEU A 56 -0.16 10.97 -8.13
C LEU A 56 0.10 10.62 -6.67
N LEU A 57 0.57 11.60 -5.90
CA LEU A 57 0.79 11.49 -4.45
C LEU A 57 -0.50 11.13 -3.72
N ASN A 58 -1.62 11.76 -4.08
CA ASN A 58 -2.93 11.47 -3.53
C ASN A 58 -3.39 10.02 -3.78
N ASN A 59 -2.81 9.29 -4.73
CA ASN A 59 -3.15 7.88 -4.99
C ASN A 59 -2.19 6.89 -4.33
N MET A 60 -1.14 7.37 -3.69
CA MET A 60 -0.21 6.53 -2.95
C MET A 60 -0.70 6.25 -1.53
N ARG A 61 -0.15 5.17 -0.95
CA ARG A 61 -0.32 4.81 0.44
C ARG A 61 1.03 4.85 1.12
N THR A 62 1.07 5.37 2.33
CA THR A 62 2.25 5.34 3.19
C THR A 62 2.26 4.09 4.04
N THR A 63 3.47 3.59 4.32
CA THR A 63 3.68 2.54 5.31
C THR A 63 3.83 3.17 6.69
N ARG A 64 3.32 2.49 7.73
CA ARG A 64 3.43 2.95 9.14
C ARG A 64 4.87 2.95 9.66
N THR A 65 5.71 2.12 9.08
CA THR A 65 7.08 1.89 9.54
C THR A 65 8.06 2.67 8.68
N CYS A 66 8.89 3.48 9.33
CA CYS A 66 10.09 4.03 8.73
C CYS A 66 11.12 2.91 8.57
N LEU A 67 11.75 2.82 7.40
CA LEU A 67 12.83 1.84 7.17
C LEU A 67 14.10 2.18 7.95
N ASN A 68 14.36 3.47 8.14
CA ASN A 68 15.51 3.97 8.87
C ASN A 68 15.19 5.32 9.51
N GLN A 69 15.85 5.62 10.63
CA GLN A 69 15.79 6.90 11.30
C GLN A 69 17.06 7.69 10.99
N PHE A 70 16.89 8.87 10.41
CA PHE A 70 18.00 9.77 10.12
C PHE A 70 18.07 10.86 11.18
N ASN A 71 19.24 11.03 11.79
CA ASN A 71 19.50 12.10 12.73
C ASN A 71 20.21 13.25 12.01
N ILE A 72 19.72 14.47 12.20
CA ILE A 72 20.35 15.68 11.70
C ILE A 72 21.28 16.20 12.81
N GLY A 73 22.52 16.55 12.45
CA GLY A 73 23.51 17.07 13.39
C GLY A 73 24.35 18.18 12.78
N PHE A 74 25.00 18.95 13.65
CA PHE A 74 25.93 20.00 13.24
C PHE A 74 27.36 19.45 13.16
N GLY A 75 27.99 19.61 12.00
CA GLY A 75 29.39 19.24 11.79
C GLY A 75 30.32 20.37 12.23
N PHE A 76 31.28 20.05 13.11
CA PHE A 76 32.33 20.98 13.54
C PHE A 76 33.71 20.45 13.16
N ALA A 77 34.67 21.35 12.93
CA ALA A 77 36.06 20.98 12.73
C ALA A 77 36.61 20.20 13.96
N ARG A 78 37.48 19.22 13.70
CA ARG A 78 38.08 18.39 14.75
C ARG A 78 38.89 19.26 15.70
N GLY A 79 38.57 19.21 17.00
CA GLY A 79 39.21 20.03 18.03
C GLY A 79 38.64 21.45 18.18
N SER A 80 37.53 21.78 17.50
CA SER A 80 36.87 23.08 17.66
C SER A 80 36.42 23.29 19.12
N PRO A 81 36.75 24.46 19.73
CA PRO A 81 36.32 24.78 21.09
C PRO A 81 34.79 24.98 21.20
N TYR A 82 34.09 25.11 20.06
CA TYR A 82 32.67 25.38 20.00
C TYR A 82 31.79 24.13 20.11
N VAL A 83 32.34 22.92 20.01
CA VAL A 83 31.55 21.68 20.04
C VAL A 83 30.79 21.53 21.36
N ARG A 84 31.50 21.72 22.48
CA ARG A 84 30.94 21.56 23.83
C ARG A 84 29.83 22.59 24.14
N PRO A 85 30.04 23.91 23.95
CA PRO A 85 28.97 24.87 24.19
C PRO A 85 27.81 24.70 23.20
N ALA A 86 28.08 24.41 21.93
CA ALA A 86 27.01 24.18 20.95
C ALA A 86 26.14 22.98 21.33
N ASN A 87 26.72 21.88 21.81
CA ASN A 87 25.96 20.71 22.22
C ASN A 87 25.01 21.01 23.39
N LEU A 88 25.46 21.79 24.37
CA LEU A 88 24.62 22.23 25.50
C LEU A 88 23.46 23.12 25.05
N VAL A 89 23.72 24.04 24.11
CA VAL A 89 22.68 24.89 23.55
C VAL A 89 21.65 24.06 22.79
N VAL A 90 22.11 23.17 21.90
CA VAL A 90 21.24 22.27 21.14
C VAL A 90 20.38 21.43 22.09
N GLN A 91 20.98 20.85 23.13
CA GLN A 91 20.25 20.07 24.13
C GLN A 91 19.16 20.88 24.82
N ARG A 92 19.43 22.12 25.26
CA ARG A 92 18.41 22.97 25.87
C ARG A 92 17.28 23.34 24.91
N ILE A 93 17.59 23.57 23.64
CA ILE A 93 16.58 23.90 22.62
C ILE A 93 15.69 22.67 22.34
N PHE A 94 16.26 21.46 22.34
CA PHE A 94 15.49 20.22 22.30
C PHE A 94 14.61 20.05 23.55
N GLU A 95 15.18 20.17 24.75
CA GLU A 95 14.46 19.98 26.02
C GLU A 95 13.34 21.00 26.24
N SER A 96 13.48 22.21 25.69
CA SER A 96 12.44 23.25 25.73
C SER A 96 11.32 23.07 24.70
N GLY A 97 11.44 22.10 23.79
CA GLY A 97 10.48 21.88 22.69
C GLY A 97 10.51 22.98 21.62
N LEU A 98 11.50 23.87 21.65
CA LEU A 98 11.60 25.00 20.73
C LEU A 98 11.85 24.50 19.29
N ILE A 99 12.60 23.39 19.14
CA ILE A 99 12.82 22.76 17.82
C ILE A 99 11.51 22.27 17.23
N ASP A 100 10.66 21.59 18.02
CA ASP A 100 9.40 21.05 17.53
C ASP A 100 8.43 22.17 17.10
N TYR A 101 8.39 23.25 17.89
CA TYR A 101 7.60 24.44 17.58
C TYR A 101 8.02 25.08 16.25
N TRP A 102 9.31 25.40 16.10
CA TRP A 102 9.81 26.06 14.90
C TRP A 102 9.81 25.15 13.68
N SER A 103 10.10 23.85 13.86
CA SER A 103 10.02 22.87 12.77
C SER A 103 8.60 22.80 12.23
N SER A 104 7.60 22.68 13.10
CA SER A 104 6.19 22.64 12.69
C SER A 104 5.79 23.94 12.01
N ARG A 105 6.13 25.10 12.60
CA ARG A 105 5.78 26.42 12.07
C ARG A 105 6.43 26.71 10.72
N VAL A 106 7.73 26.49 10.56
CA VAL A 106 8.43 26.73 9.29
C VAL A 106 7.92 25.81 8.20
N THR A 107 7.62 24.57 8.55
CA THR A 107 7.05 23.60 7.61
C THR A 107 5.64 24.02 7.21
N GLU A 108 4.80 24.41 8.17
CA GLU A 108 3.48 24.96 7.88
C GLU A 108 3.51 26.29 7.13
N ASP A 109 4.51 27.14 7.28
CA ASP A 109 4.57 28.45 6.60
C ASP A 109 5.23 28.36 5.21
N ARG A 110 6.17 27.43 5.00
CA ARG A 110 6.94 27.33 3.74
C ARG A 110 6.54 26.17 2.84
N ILE A 111 5.96 25.11 3.39
CA ILE A 111 5.51 23.93 2.62
C ILE A 111 3.99 24.00 2.37
N THR A 112 3.31 25.04 2.85
CA THR A 112 1.86 25.23 2.68
C THR A 112 1.51 25.72 1.28
N ALA A 113 0.82 24.84 0.55
CA ALA A 113 -0.44 25.18 -0.12
C ALA A 113 -1.16 23.99 -0.78
N ALA A 114 -0.52 22.83 -1.07
CA ALA A 114 -1.22 21.87 -1.96
C ALA A 114 -0.98 20.36 -1.84
N THR A 115 0.04 19.83 -1.17
CA THR A 115 0.48 18.46 -1.57
C THR A 115 0.35 17.35 -0.51
N PHE A 116 0.20 17.68 0.77
CA PHE A 116 0.30 16.67 1.84
C PHE A 116 -0.72 16.79 2.96
N GLU A 117 -1.92 17.30 2.68
CA GLU A 117 -2.91 17.55 3.73
C GLU A 117 -3.39 16.29 4.47
N ARG A 118 -3.04 15.07 4.01
CA ARG A 118 -2.95 13.83 4.79
C ARG A 118 -2.66 12.70 3.80
N VAL A 119 -1.43 12.21 3.73
CA VAL A 119 -1.24 10.86 3.15
C VAL A 119 -1.70 9.89 4.22
N TYR A 120 -3.00 9.61 4.20
CA TYR A 120 -3.61 8.72 5.14
C TYR A 120 -3.00 7.33 5.00
N GLU A 121 -2.65 6.71 6.14
CA GLU A 121 -2.31 5.28 6.20
C GLU A 121 -3.40 4.41 5.53
N THR A 122 -4.65 4.88 5.63
CA THR A 122 -5.81 4.36 4.93
C THR A 122 -6.64 5.55 4.46
N LYS A 123 -6.77 5.78 3.14
CA LYS A 123 -7.71 6.81 2.65
C LYS A 123 -9.05 6.62 3.38
N PRO A 124 -9.59 7.62 4.08
CA PRO A 124 -10.96 7.53 4.56
C PRO A 124 -11.79 7.25 3.31
N ARG A 125 -12.56 6.18 3.36
CA ARG A 125 -13.39 5.76 2.24
C ARG A 125 -14.37 6.92 1.99
N LYS A 126 -14.09 7.73 0.97
CA LYS A 126 -14.83 8.97 0.66
C LYS A 126 -16.33 8.73 0.43
N ASN A 127 -16.73 7.48 0.26
CA ASN A 127 -18.11 7.07 0.09
C ASN A 127 -18.55 6.27 1.31
N ASP A 128 -19.24 6.96 2.21
CA ASP A 128 -20.05 6.41 3.31
C ASP A 128 -21.40 5.85 2.78
N HIS A 129 -21.42 5.49 1.50
CA HIS A 129 -22.56 4.87 0.85
C HIS A 129 -22.30 3.37 0.77
N PRO A 130 -23.24 2.52 1.21
CA PRO A 130 -23.11 1.09 1.06
C PRO A 130 -22.87 0.78 -0.42
N THR A 131 -21.74 0.12 -0.72
CA THR A 131 -21.42 -0.33 -2.08
C THR A 131 -22.62 -1.09 -2.63
N ALA A 132 -23.24 -0.60 -3.69
CA ALA A 132 -24.33 -1.31 -4.35
C ALA A 132 -23.87 -2.73 -4.71
N LEU A 133 -24.64 -3.73 -4.28
CA LEU A 133 -24.31 -5.14 -4.47
C LEU A 133 -24.14 -5.40 -5.97
N THR A 134 -22.91 -5.67 -6.40
CA THR A 134 -22.60 -5.81 -7.82
C THR A 134 -22.91 -7.24 -8.26
N TYR A 135 -23.54 -7.42 -9.43
CA TYR A 135 -23.87 -8.74 -10.01
C TYR A 135 -22.69 -9.72 -10.03
N ARG A 136 -21.44 -9.23 -10.06
CA ARG A 136 -20.22 -10.04 -9.92
C ARG A 136 -20.20 -10.89 -8.65
N GLN A 137 -20.71 -10.40 -7.53
CA GLN A 137 -20.80 -11.15 -6.27
C GLN A 137 -21.90 -12.21 -6.33
N PHE A 138 -22.99 -11.93 -7.04
CA PHE A 138 -24.15 -12.82 -7.20
C PHE A 138 -23.94 -13.91 -8.27
N LYS A 139 -22.96 -13.72 -9.17
CA LYS A 139 -22.61 -14.68 -10.22
C LYS A 139 -22.29 -16.07 -9.65
N VAL A 140 -21.58 -16.14 -8.52
CA VAL A 140 -21.23 -17.42 -7.89
C VAL A 140 -22.49 -18.17 -7.42
N LEU A 141 -23.45 -17.45 -6.80
CA LEU A 141 -24.71 -18.04 -6.36
C LEU A 141 -25.51 -18.59 -7.55
N MET A 142 -25.60 -17.82 -8.63
CA MET A 142 -26.30 -18.24 -9.85
C MET A 142 -25.66 -19.46 -10.51
N VAL A 143 -24.33 -19.51 -10.58
CA VAL A 143 -23.62 -20.68 -11.12
C VAL A 143 -23.89 -21.92 -10.27
N VAL A 144 -23.75 -21.82 -8.94
CA VAL A 144 -24.02 -22.96 -8.04
C VAL A 144 -25.46 -23.44 -8.17
N TRP A 145 -26.43 -22.51 -8.25
CA TRP A 145 -27.84 -22.85 -8.43
C TRP A 145 -28.11 -23.57 -9.75
N THR A 146 -27.58 -23.06 -10.87
CA THR A 146 -27.74 -23.71 -12.18
C THR A 146 -27.11 -25.10 -12.26
N VAL A 147 -25.93 -25.29 -11.66
CA VAL A 147 -25.28 -26.60 -11.57
C VAL A 147 -26.10 -27.57 -10.71
N GLY A 148 -26.65 -27.09 -9.59
CA GLY A 148 -27.55 -27.88 -8.75
C GLY A 148 -28.79 -28.36 -9.51
N CYS A 149 -29.46 -27.45 -10.22
CA CYS A 149 -30.63 -27.80 -11.04
C CYS A 149 -30.29 -28.80 -12.16
N ALA A 150 -29.15 -28.61 -12.83
CA ALA A 150 -28.70 -29.53 -13.89
C ALA A 150 -28.44 -30.94 -13.34
N LEU A 151 -27.76 -31.05 -12.19
CA LEU A 151 -27.52 -32.34 -11.53
C LEU A 151 -28.82 -33.03 -11.13
N SER A 152 -29.77 -32.30 -10.54
CA SER A 152 -31.08 -32.84 -10.20
C SER A 152 -31.84 -33.36 -11.42
N ALA A 153 -31.80 -32.63 -12.54
CA ALA A 153 -32.44 -33.06 -13.79
C ALA A 153 -31.81 -34.34 -14.35
N VAL A 154 -30.48 -34.47 -14.27
CA VAL A 154 -29.76 -35.68 -14.73
C VAL A 154 -30.12 -36.89 -13.87
N VAL A 155 -30.18 -36.74 -12.55
CA VAL A 155 -30.59 -37.83 -11.64
C VAL A 155 -32.03 -38.26 -11.94
N PHE A 156 -32.95 -37.30 -12.08
CA PHE A 156 -34.35 -37.57 -12.40
C PHE A 156 -34.51 -38.32 -13.74
N ALA A 157 -33.83 -37.87 -14.80
CA ALA A 157 -33.83 -38.56 -16.09
C ALA A 157 -33.26 -39.98 -15.98
N GLY A 158 -32.20 -40.17 -15.18
CA GLY A 158 -31.62 -41.49 -14.91
C GLY A 158 -32.59 -42.43 -14.18
N GLU A 159 -33.37 -41.91 -13.24
CA GLU A 159 -34.41 -42.69 -12.54
C GLU A 159 -35.58 -43.04 -13.46
N CYS A 160 -36.05 -42.10 -14.29
CA CYS A 160 -37.09 -42.38 -15.28
C CYS A 160 -36.68 -43.47 -16.28
N LEU A 161 -35.42 -43.44 -16.76
CA LEU A 161 -34.91 -44.45 -17.69
C LEU A 161 -34.80 -45.84 -17.02
N ARG A 162 -34.36 -45.91 -15.76
CA ARG A 162 -34.32 -47.16 -14.98
C ARG A 162 -35.72 -47.68 -14.63
N GLY A 163 -36.66 -46.79 -14.31
CA GLY A 163 -38.06 -47.12 -14.05
C GLY A 163 -38.79 -47.63 -15.30
N ALA A 164 -38.54 -47.01 -16.45
CA ALA A 164 -39.08 -47.48 -17.74
C ALA A 164 -38.55 -48.86 -18.12
N TRP A 165 -37.26 -49.13 -17.87
CA TRP A 165 -36.65 -50.43 -18.11
C TRP A 165 -37.21 -51.54 -17.22
N THR A 166 -37.52 -51.24 -15.96
CA THR A 166 -38.10 -52.23 -15.02
C THR A 166 -39.60 -52.45 -15.23
N SER A 167 -40.33 -51.46 -15.74
CA SER A 167 -41.75 -51.60 -16.10
C SER A 167 -41.95 -52.33 -17.43
N GLY A 168 -41.05 -52.16 -18.41
CA GLY A 168 -41.09 -52.88 -19.69
C GLY A 168 -40.80 -54.38 -19.60
N GLY A 169 -40.28 -54.87 -18.47
CA GLY A 169 -40.00 -56.29 -18.24
C GLY A 169 -41.10 -57.08 -17.52
N ARG A 170 -42.23 -56.43 -17.16
CA ARG A 170 -43.33 -57.08 -16.42
C ARG A 170 -44.56 -57.45 -17.28
N ASP A 171 -44.54 -57.18 -18.59
CA ASP A 171 -45.61 -57.54 -19.54
C ASP A 171 -45.27 -58.73 -20.44
N SER A 172 -44.37 -59.61 -20.01
CA SER A 172 -44.01 -60.82 -20.78
C SER A 172 -43.77 -62.03 -19.88
N ARG A 173 -44.79 -62.44 -19.12
CA ARG A 173 -44.93 -63.83 -18.69
C ARG A 173 -46.41 -64.24 -18.82
N PRO A 174 -46.74 -65.27 -19.63
CA PRO A 174 -48.03 -65.94 -19.54
C PRO A 174 -48.19 -66.66 -18.20
#